data_AF-E4XYA9-F1
#
_entry.id   AF-E4XYA9-F1
#
_cell.length_a   1.000
_cell.length_b   1.000
_cell.length_c   1.000
_cell.angle_alpha   90.00
_cell.angle_beta   90.00
_cell.angle_gamma   90.00
#
_symmetry.space_group_name_H-M   'P 1'
#
loop_
_entity.id
_entity.type
_entity.pdbx_description
1 polymer ?
#
loop_
_entity_poly.entity_id
_entity_poly.type
_entity_poly.pdbx_seq_one_letter_code
_entity_poly.pdbx_strand_id
1 'polypeptide(L)'
;MEDADLCVPKLPTPLEDWSLYAVFDGHGGDETAKKAAEKVPDDERETRRITDAGLKVRDGRIQGNLAVARAFGDFQYKRAKDKEQLEQPVSCLPDVHFFERSSDDEYIVMACDGVYDVLSNDELVVLVRSKFAQSESIVDTVEEIVDVCLNRGSIDNMTIILIAFETVFNKDIDAVECDTEPIVDST
;
A
#
# COMPACT_ATOMS: atom_id res chain seq x y z
N MET A 1 7.66 -8.67 -12.32
CA MET A 1 6.32 -8.09 -12.30
C MET A 1 5.38 -9.13 -11.74
N GLU A 2 5.13 -9.03 -10.44
CA GLU A 2 4.26 -9.92 -9.66
C GLU A 2 3.04 -9.18 -9.11
N ASP A 3 3.05 -7.84 -9.15
CA ASP A 3 1.89 -7.00 -8.84
C ASP A 3 0.74 -7.19 -9.84
N ALA A 4 -0.47 -6.94 -9.35
CA ALA A 4 -1.68 -6.80 -10.12
C ALA A 4 -2.56 -5.69 -9.55
N ASP A 5 -3.48 -5.17 -10.35
CA ASP A 5 -4.47 -4.18 -9.94
C ASP A 5 -5.89 -4.60 -10.32
N LEU A 6 -6.87 -3.98 -9.67
CA LEU A 6 -8.27 -4.04 -10.04
C LEU A 6 -8.82 -2.63 -10.04
N CYS A 7 -9.29 -2.15 -11.19
CA CYS A 7 -9.95 -0.86 -11.34
C CYS A 7 -11.34 -1.06 -11.93
N VAL A 8 -12.37 -1.05 -11.08
CA VAL A 8 -13.77 -1.16 -11.50
C VAL A 8 -14.55 0.08 -11.03
N PRO A 9 -14.57 1.15 -11.84
CA PRO A 9 -15.26 2.40 -11.49
C PRO A 9 -16.76 2.24 -11.32
N LYS A 10 -17.35 1.19 -11.90
CA LYS A 10 -18.78 0.91 -11.82
C LYS A 10 -19.02 -0.59 -11.70
N LEU A 11 -19.48 -1.05 -10.55
CA LEU A 11 -19.82 -2.46 -10.34
C LEU A 11 -21.10 -2.85 -11.12
N PRO A 12 -21.27 -4.14 -11.45
CA PRO A 12 -22.51 -4.64 -12.02
C PRO A 12 -23.71 -4.45 -11.08
N THR A 13 -24.91 -4.40 -11.66
CA THR A 13 -26.17 -4.36 -10.91
C THR A 13 -26.25 -5.51 -9.89
N PRO A 14 -26.71 -5.25 -8.64
CA PRO A 14 -27.39 -4.03 -8.16
C PRO A 14 -26.48 -2.96 -7.51
N LEU A 15 -25.17 -3.01 -7.77
CA LEU A 15 -24.19 -2.11 -7.15
C LEU A 15 -23.67 -1.06 -8.14
N GLU A 16 -24.48 -0.61 -9.09
CA GLU A 16 -24.05 0.35 -10.13
C GLU A 16 -23.56 1.71 -9.60
N ASP A 17 -23.88 2.07 -8.37
CA ASP A 17 -23.37 3.29 -7.71
C ASP A 17 -22.08 3.04 -6.91
N TRP A 18 -21.57 1.82 -6.92
CA TRP A 18 -20.33 1.43 -6.24
C TRP A 18 -19.17 1.29 -7.22
N SER A 19 -17.99 1.61 -6.71
CA SER A 19 -16.71 1.39 -7.37
C SER A 19 -15.85 0.48 -6.49
N LEU A 20 -14.99 -0.32 -7.12
CA LEU A 20 -14.01 -1.16 -6.42
C LEU A 20 -12.64 -0.96 -7.05
N TYR A 21 -11.67 -0.65 -6.20
CA TYR A 21 -10.28 -0.49 -6.59
C TYR A 21 -9.39 -1.30 -5.64
N ALA A 22 -8.34 -1.92 -6.14
CA ALA A 22 -7.38 -2.67 -5.33
C ALA A 22 -6.00 -2.73 -5.98
N VAL A 23 -4.95 -2.68 -5.16
CA VAL A 23 -3.58 -3.04 -5.53
C VAL A 23 -3.26 -4.37 -4.85
N PHE A 24 -2.71 -5.30 -5.61
CA PHE A 24 -2.23 -6.60 -5.14
C PHE A 24 -0.73 -6.65 -5.36
N ASP A 25 0.02 -6.66 -4.27
CA ASP A 25 1.46 -6.82 -4.27
C ASP A 25 1.81 -8.31 -4.18
N GLY A 26 2.38 -8.83 -5.27
CA GLY A 26 2.75 -10.24 -5.37
C GLY A 26 4.08 -10.49 -4.69
N HIS A 27 4.03 -10.97 -3.44
CA HIS A 27 5.20 -11.33 -2.63
C HIS A 27 6.31 -10.26 -2.56
N GLY A 28 5.90 -9.04 -2.19
CA GLY A 28 6.57 -8.06 -1.33
C GLY A 28 8.09 -8.03 -1.42
N GLY A 29 8.63 -7.04 -2.13
CA GLY A 29 10.07 -6.88 -2.19
C GLY A 29 10.66 -6.61 -0.83
N ASP A 30 11.97 -6.86 -0.74
CA ASP A 30 12.63 -7.12 0.53
C ASP A 30 12.56 -5.95 1.52
N GLU A 31 12.39 -4.71 1.06
CA GLU A 31 12.44 -3.48 1.85
C GLU A 31 11.10 -3.11 2.49
N THR A 32 9.98 -3.02 1.77
CA THR A 32 8.71 -2.79 2.49
C THR A 32 8.22 -4.05 3.16
N ALA A 33 8.55 -5.24 2.66
CA ALA A 33 8.42 -6.46 3.43
C ALA A 33 9.10 -6.23 4.81
N LYS A 34 10.35 -5.73 4.87
CA LYS A 34 11.00 -5.33 6.14
C LYS A 34 10.23 -4.23 6.88
N LYS A 35 9.74 -3.15 6.25
CA LYS A 35 9.00 -2.08 6.95
C LYS A 35 7.64 -2.53 7.50
N ALA A 36 6.91 -3.36 6.75
CA ALA A 36 5.69 -4.01 7.23
C ALA A 36 6.04 -4.95 8.39
N ALA A 37 7.13 -5.71 8.25
CA ALA A 37 7.71 -6.54 9.30
C ALA A 37 8.18 -5.74 10.52
N GLU A 38 8.64 -4.50 10.40
CA GLU A 38 8.98 -3.64 11.55
C GLU A 38 7.72 -3.33 12.36
N LYS A 39 6.57 -3.19 11.70
CA LYS A 39 5.28 -2.97 12.36
C LYS A 39 4.66 -4.25 12.94
N VAL A 40 5.09 -5.43 12.50
CA VAL A 40 4.55 -6.71 13.03
C VAL A 40 4.86 -6.91 14.52
N PRO A 41 6.11 -6.70 15.01
CA PRO A 41 6.42 -6.64 16.43
C PRO A 41 5.61 -5.62 17.21
N ASP A 42 5.30 -4.47 16.60
CA ASP A 42 4.56 -3.37 17.24
C ASP A 42 3.05 -3.62 17.29
N ASP A 43 2.49 -4.43 16.38
CA ASP A 43 1.10 -4.89 16.48
C ASP A 43 1.01 -6.12 17.41
N GLU A 44 0.66 -5.85 18.67
CA GLU A 44 0.46 -6.88 19.70
C GLU A 44 -0.51 -7.99 19.27
N ARG A 45 -1.52 -7.69 18.43
CA ARG A 45 -2.50 -8.68 17.97
C ARG A 45 -1.84 -9.68 17.03
N GLU A 46 -1.04 -9.18 16.09
CA GLU A 46 -0.32 -10.01 15.13
C GLU A 46 0.74 -10.85 15.85
N THR A 47 1.56 -10.22 16.70
CA THR A 47 2.61 -10.90 17.47
C THR A 47 2.02 -11.98 18.39
N ARG A 48 0.90 -11.69 19.06
CA ARG A 48 0.20 -12.67 19.89
C ARG A 48 -0.33 -13.84 19.06
N ARG A 49 -0.98 -13.59 17.93
CA ARG A 49 -1.49 -14.68 17.06
C ARG A 49 -0.36 -15.59 16.58
N ILE A 50 0.75 -15.00 16.14
CA ILE A 50 1.93 -15.73 15.65
C ILE A 50 2.53 -16.60 16.76
N THR A 51 2.69 -16.04 17.96
CA THR A 51 3.30 -16.73 19.11
C THR A 51 2.38 -17.80 19.70
N ASP A 52 1.06 -17.54 19.79
CA ASP A 52 0.06 -18.51 20.24
C ASP A 52 -0.03 -19.71 19.27
N ALA A 53 0.33 -19.53 18.00
CA ALA A 53 0.44 -20.60 17.00
C ALA A 53 1.82 -21.29 17.00
N GLY A 54 2.71 -20.95 17.94
CA GLY A 54 4.02 -21.59 18.12
C GLY A 54 5.13 -21.06 17.20
N LEU A 55 4.89 -19.98 16.46
CA LEU A 55 5.89 -19.33 15.63
C LEU A 55 6.57 -18.17 16.37
N LYS A 56 7.69 -17.69 15.82
CA LYS A 56 8.43 -16.56 16.38
C LYS A 56 8.64 -15.50 15.31
N VAL A 57 8.60 -14.24 15.71
CA VAL A 57 9.06 -13.12 14.90
C VAL A 57 10.55 -12.92 15.14
N ARG A 58 11.36 -12.82 14.09
CA ARG A 58 12.81 -12.58 14.11
C ARG A 58 13.12 -11.52 13.08
N ASP A 59 13.75 -10.42 13.51
CA ASP A 59 14.07 -9.29 12.63
C ASP A 59 12.83 -8.81 11.85
N GLY A 60 11.71 -8.70 12.56
CA GLY A 60 10.38 -8.36 12.02
C GLY A 60 9.69 -9.47 11.20
N ARG A 61 10.38 -10.56 10.85
CA ARG A 61 9.86 -11.61 9.96
C ARG A 61 9.38 -12.84 10.72
N ILE A 62 8.26 -13.43 10.28
CA ILE A 62 7.76 -14.72 10.77
C ILE A 62 8.78 -15.81 10.43
N GLN A 63 9.32 -16.44 11.47
CA GLN A 63 10.42 -17.39 11.41
C GLN A 63 11.70 -16.87 10.70
N GLY A 64 11.84 -15.56 10.53
CA GLY A 64 12.93 -14.95 9.76
C GLY A 64 12.74 -14.96 8.24
N ASN A 65 11.57 -15.42 7.75
CA ASN A 65 11.33 -15.59 6.31
C ASN A 65 10.31 -14.57 5.78
N LEU A 66 9.07 -14.63 6.28
CA LEU A 66 7.95 -13.86 5.76
C LEU A 66 7.79 -12.56 6.53
N ALA A 67 7.72 -11.44 5.83
CA ALA A 67 7.74 -10.13 6.46
C ALA A 67 6.36 -9.48 6.64
N VAL A 68 5.30 -10.19 6.24
CA VAL A 68 3.91 -9.77 6.47
C VAL A 68 3.22 -10.74 7.43
N ALA A 69 2.39 -10.20 8.32
CA ALA A 69 1.55 -10.99 9.20
C ALA A 69 0.20 -11.37 8.57
N ARG A 70 -0.22 -10.66 7.52
CA ARG A 70 -1.48 -10.91 6.84
C ARG A 70 -1.28 -10.96 5.33
N ALA A 71 -1.85 -11.98 4.70
CA ALA A 71 -1.78 -12.19 3.26
C ALA A 71 -2.86 -13.20 2.81
N PHE A 72 -3.30 -13.09 1.56
CA PHE A 72 -3.92 -14.22 0.86
C PHE A 72 -2.82 -15.23 0.47
N GLY A 73 -3.17 -16.50 0.24
CA GLY A 73 -2.15 -17.52 -0.03
C GLY A 73 -1.34 -17.91 1.22
N ASP A 74 -0.02 -18.01 1.11
CA ASP A 74 0.90 -18.38 2.20
C ASP A 74 0.49 -19.63 2.99
N PHE A 75 -0.03 -20.63 2.28
CA PHE A 75 -0.63 -21.83 2.89
C PHE A 75 0.31 -22.58 3.84
N GLN A 76 1.63 -22.45 3.67
CA GLN A 76 2.61 -23.05 4.58
C GLN A 76 2.51 -22.50 6.01
N TYR A 77 2.09 -21.23 6.18
CA TYR A 77 1.87 -20.58 7.47
C TYR A 77 0.43 -20.70 7.98
N LYS A 78 -0.43 -21.46 7.28
CA LYS A 78 -1.86 -21.65 7.60
C LYS A 78 -2.21 -23.11 7.87
N ARG A 79 -1.29 -23.84 8.49
CA ARG A 79 -1.39 -25.30 8.75
C ARG A 79 -1.17 -25.66 10.22
N ALA A 80 -1.29 -24.70 11.15
CA ALA A 80 -1.25 -25.00 12.58
C ALA A 80 -2.46 -25.87 12.94
N LYS A 81 -2.20 -27.09 13.42
CA LYS A 81 -3.23 -28.13 13.63
C LYS A 81 -4.26 -27.77 14.70
N ASP A 82 -3.82 -27.03 15.71
CA ASP A 82 -4.61 -26.69 16.89
C ASP A 82 -5.13 -25.24 16.84
N LYS A 83 -5.25 -24.66 15.64
CA LYS A 83 -5.69 -23.28 15.40
C LYS A 83 -6.77 -23.23 14.34
N GLU A 84 -7.80 -22.42 14.59
CA GLU A 84 -8.80 -22.11 13.58
C GLU A 84 -8.21 -21.24 12.46
N GLN A 85 -8.94 -21.11 11.35
CA GLN A 85 -8.45 -20.39 10.17
C GLN A 85 -8.02 -18.95 10.46
N LEU A 86 -8.74 -18.25 11.34
CA LEU A 86 -8.45 -16.86 11.73
C LEU A 86 -7.32 -16.74 12.76
N GLU A 87 -6.92 -17.85 13.39
CA GLU A 87 -5.88 -17.91 14.41
C GLU A 87 -4.55 -18.45 13.85
N GLN A 88 -4.50 -18.68 12.54
CA GLN A 88 -3.27 -19.07 11.86
C GLN A 88 -2.22 -17.94 11.97
N PRO A 89 -0.91 -18.27 12.01
CA PRO A 89 0.16 -17.27 12.11
C PRO A 89 0.03 -16.16 11.05
N VAL A 90 -0.25 -16.53 9.80
CA VAL A 90 -0.61 -15.59 8.74
C VAL A 90 -2.12 -15.59 8.57
N SER A 91 -2.76 -14.44 8.78
CA SER A 91 -4.21 -14.30 8.60
C SER A 91 -4.57 -13.77 7.22
N CYS A 92 -5.74 -14.16 6.71
CA CYS A 92 -6.35 -13.55 5.52
C CYS A 92 -7.48 -12.57 5.88
N LEU A 93 -7.63 -12.21 7.16
CA LEU A 93 -8.67 -11.29 7.62
C LEU A 93 -8.21 -9.84 7.41
N PRO A 94 -8.88 -9.04 6.57
CA PRO A 94 -8.53 -7.63 6.38
C PRO A 94 -8.97 -6.79 7.58
N ASP A 95 -8.30 -5.66 7.77
CA ASP A 95 -8.86 -4.57 8.57
C ASP A 95 -9.81 -3.75 7.67
N VAL A 96 -11.01 -3.47 8.16
CA VAL A 96 -12.06 -2.78 7.39
C VAL A 96 -12.43 -1.49 8.12
N HIS A 97 -12.29 -0.37 7.41
CA HIS A 97 -12.60 0.96 7.90
C HIS A 97 -13.68 1.59 7.02
N PHE A 98 -14.61 2.31 7.66
CA PHE A 98 -15.67 3.05 6.98
C PHE A 98 -15.44 4.53 7.20
N PHE A 99 -15.42 5.29 6.12
CA PHE A 99 -15.30 6.73 6.12
C PHE A 99 -16.53 7.30 5.42
N GLU A 100 -17.20 8.26 6.06
CA GLU A 100 -18.28 9.00 5.41
C GLU A 100 -17.67 9.98 4.41
N ARG A 101 -18.19 9.98 3.18
CA ARG A 101 -17.68 10.88 2.13
C ARG A 101 -18.03 12.33 2.46
N SER A 102 -17.07 13.21 2.20
CA SER A 102 -17.24 14.66 2.23
C SER A 102 -17.21 15.23 0.81
N SER A 103 -17.85 16.39 0.61
CA SER A 103 -17.63 17.20 -0.58
C SER A 103 -16.19 17.75 -0.66
N ASP A 104 -15.46 17.73 0.45
CA ASP A 104 -14.07 18.18 0.51
C ASP A 104 -13.06 17.09 0.11
N ASP A 105 -13.51 15.84 -0.09
CA ASP A 105 -12.64 14.74 -0.52
C ASP A 105 -12.09 15.02 -1.92
N GLU A 106 -10.77 15.01 -2.07
CA GLU A 106 -10.10 15.35 -3.34
C GLU A 106 -9.68 14.10 -4.10
N TYR A 107 -9.01 13.16 -3.44
CA TYR A 107 -8.57 11.92 -4.06
C TYR A 107 -8.28 10.83 -3.03
N ILE A 108 -8.18 9.60 -3.52
CA ILE A 108 -7.61 8.45 -2.82
C ILE A 108 -6.39 8.00 -3.62
N VAL A 109 -5.26 7.81 -2.95
CA VAL A 109 -4.08 7.15 -3.51
C VAL A 109 -3.88 5.80 -2.83
N MET A 110 -3.69 4.77 -3.63
CA MET A 110 -3.33 3.43 -3.17
C MET A 110 -2.10 3.01 -3.94
N ALA A 111 -1.12 2.44 -3.26
CA ALA A 111 0.09 1.98 -3.91
C ALA A 111 0.63 0.73 -3.21
N CYS A 112 1.42 -0.05 -3.94
CA CYS A 112 2.23 -1.08 -3.36
C CYS A 112 3.46 -0.47 -2.69
N ASP A 113 4.27 -1.38 -2.22
CA ASP A 113 5.31 -1.20 -1.25
C ASP A 113 6.53 -0.50 -1.92
N GLY A 114 6.84 -0.80 -3.18
CA GLY A 114 7.85 -0.11 -4.00
C GLY A 114 7.65 1.41 -4.15
N VAL A 115 6.45 1.94 -3.89
CA VAL A 115 6.20 3.40 -3.78
C VAL A 115 6.45 3.88 -2.35
N TYR A 116 5.87 3.21 -1.36
CA TYR A 116 5.99 3.58 0.05
C TYR A 116 7.39 3.32 0.66
N ASP A 117 8.25 2.60 -0.05
CA ASP A 117 9.64 2.41 0.33
C ASP A 117 10.44 3.71 0.23
N VAL A 118 10.07 4.60 -0.69
CA VAL A 118 10.81 5.83 -0.99
C VAL A 118 9.98 7.11 -0.81
N LEU A 119 8.69 6.96 -0.54
CA LEU A 119 7.76 8.06 -0.22
C LEU A 119 6.96 7.76 1.05
N SER A 120 6.98 8.67 2.01
CA SER A 120 6.03 8.67 3.12
C SER A 120 4.63 9.11 2.67
N ASN A 121 3.63 8.88 3.52
CA ASN A 121 2.25 9.33 3.26
C ASN A 121 2.19 10.84 2.96
N ASP A 122 2.88 11.65 3.75
CA ASP A 122 2.85 13.12 3.62
C ASP A 122 3.54 13.55 2.32
N GLU A 123 4.69 12.95 1.99
CA GLU A 123 5.39 13.22 0.72
C GLU A 123 4.55 12.83 -0.49
N LEU A 124 3.92 11.64 -0.45
CA LEU A 124 3.08 11.16 -1.54
C LEU A 124 1.86 12.07 -1.74
N VAL A 125 1.21 12.51 -0.66
CA VAL A 125 0.09 13.45 -0.71
C VAL A 125 0.53 14.77 -1.36
N VAL A 126 1.65 15.35 -0.93
CA VAL A 126 2.19 16.59 -1.49
C VAL A 126 2.55 16.41 -2.97
N LEU A 127 3.22 15.30 -3.31
CA LEU A 127 3.65 15.00 -4.66
C LEU A 127 2.45 14.84 -5.61
N VAL A 128 1.41 14.10 -5.19
CA VAL A 128 0.17 13.97 -5.97
C VAL A 128 -0.42 15.33 -6.27
N ARG A 129 -0.58 16.22 -5.27
CA ARG A 129 -1.12 17.57 -5.51
C ARG A 129 -0.25 18.37 -6.47
N SER A 130 1.06 18.36 -6.24
CA SER A 130 2.03 19.12 -7.04
C SER A 130 2.03 18.70 -8.50
N LYS A 131 2.05 17.38 -8.75
CA LYS A 131 2.02 16.80 -10.10
C LYS A 131 0.67 17.00 -10.77
N PHE A 132 -0.42 16.74 -10.06
CA PHE A 132 -1.76 16.94 -10.59
C PHE A 132 -2.02 18.38 -11.06
N ALA A 133 -1.45 19.38 -10.38
CA ALA A 133 -1.56 20.79 -10.78
C ALA A 133 -0.80 21.15 -12.07
N GLN A 134 0.18 20.33 -12.46
CA GLN A 134 1.11 20.59 -13.57
C GLN A 134 0.90 19.67 -14.77
N SER A 135 0.39 18.47 -14.54
CA SER A 135 0.22 17.43 -15.55
C SER A 135 -1.04 17.64 -16.40
N GLU A 136 -1.02 17.15 -17.65
CA GLU A 136 -2.16 17.26 -18.57
C GLU A 136 -3.27 16.25 -18.24
N SER A 137 -2.92 15.15 -17.56
CA SER A 137 -3.85 14.10 -17.17
C SER A 137 -3.48 13.42 -15.85
N ILE A 138 -4.44 12.67 -15.29
CA ILE A 138 -4.23 11.78 -14.13
C ILE A 138 -3.17 10.72 -14.45
N VAL A 139 -3.13 10.24 -15.69
CA VAL A 139 -2.18 9.20 -16.10
C VAL A 139 -0.76 9.75 -16.00
N ASP A 140 -0.51 10.94 -16.55
CA ASP A 140 0.79 11.60 -16.48
C ASP A 140 1.19 11.88 -15.02
N THR A 141 0.23 12.31 -14.19
CA THR A 141 0.46 12.51 -12.74
C THR A 141 1.00 11.23 -12.09
N VAL A 142 0.39 10.08 -12.41
CA VAL A 142 0.77 8.79 -11.86
C VAL A 142 2.12 8.32 -12.40
N GLU A 143 2.38 8.47 -13.70
CA GLU A 143 3.66 8.14 -14.32
C GLU A 143 4.80 8.96 -13.71
N GLU A 144 4.61 10.26 -13.51
CA GLU A 144 5.59 11.14 -12.89
C GLU A 144 5.89 10.76 -11.43
N ILE A 145 4.89 10.28 -10.68
CA ILE A 145 5.11 9.78 -9.31
C ILE A 145 5.97 8.51 -9.33
N VAL A 146 5.71 7.59 -10.25
CA VAL A 146 6.51 6.37 -10.41
C VAL A 146 7.95 6.71 -10.81
N ASP A 147 8.14 7.68 -11.71
CA ASP A 147 9.47 8.16 -12.10
C ASP A 147 10.23 8.78 -10.90
N VAL A 148 9.54 9.54 -10.03
CA VAL A 148 10.15 10.04 -8.79
C VAL A 148 10.58 8.87 -7.89
N CYS A 149 9.77 7.82 -7.76
CA CYS A 149 10.13 6.64 -6.96
C CYS A 149 11.37 5.93 -7.54
N LEU A 150 11.42 5.76 -8.86
CA LEU A 150 12.58 5.19 -9.55
C LEU A 150 13.84 6.02 -9.34
N ASN A 151 13.73 7.34 -9.47
CA ASN A 151 14.85 8.27 -9.27
C ASN A 151 15.34 8.31 -7.81
N ARG A 152 14.44 8.07 -6.85
CA ARG A 152 14.78 7.90 -5.43
C ARG A 152 15.33 6.51 -5.10
N GLY A 153 15.48 5.63 -6.10
CA GLY A 153 16.16 4.36 -5.96
C GLY A 153 15.25 3.19 -5.62
N SER A 154 13.93 3.29 -5.84
CA SER A 154 13.06 2.12 -5.75
C SER A 154 13.51 1.06 -6.77
N ILE A 155 13.74 -0.15 -6.27
CA ILE A 155 14.18 -1.32 -7.07
C ILE A 155 13.11 -2.39 -7.18
N ASP A 156 11.90 -2.10 -6.68
CA ASP A 156 10.81 -3.04 -6.60
C ASP A 156 9.78 -2.87 -7.72
N ASN A 157 8.76 -3.71 -7.76
CA ASN A 157 7.56 -3.47 -8.55
C ASN A 157 6.82 -2.27 -7.96
N MET A 158 6.27 -1.43 -8.84
CA MET A 158 5.58 -0.21 -8.45
C MET A 158 4.23 -0.20 -9.12
N THR A 159 3.19 -0.23 -8.31
CA THR A 159 1.79 -0.15 -8.71
C THR A 159 1.14 0.94 -7.88
N ILE A 160 0.47 1.87 -8.55
CA ILE A 160 -0.22 3.00 -7.93
C ILE A 160 -1.55 3.23 -8.65
N ILE A 161 -2.60 3.44 -7.87
CA ILE A 161 -3.93 3.82 -8.31
C ILE A 161 -4.26 5.18 -7.69
N LEU A 162 -4.54 6.16 -8.54
CA LEU A 162 -5.06 7.46 -8.15
C LEU A 162 -6.54 7.55 -8.53
N ILE A 163 -7.40 7.74 -7.52
CA ILE A 163 -8.84 7.95 -7.69
C ILE A 163 -9.12 9.41 -7.39
N ALA A 164 -9.41 10.20 -8.41
CA ALA A 164 -9.76 11.62 -8.27
C ALA A 164 -11.27 11.81 -8.09
N PHE A 165 -11.67 12.58 -7.09
CA PHE A 165 -13.04 13.08 -6.93
C PHE A 165 -13.22 14.41 -7.65
N GLU A 166 -14.46 14.77 -7.97
CA GLU A 166 -14.78 15.99 -8.73
C GLU A 166 -14.19 17.28 -8.11
N THR A 167 -14.07 17.31 -6.77
CA THR A 167 -13.53 18.43 -6.01
C THR A 167 -12.10 18.82 -6.42
N VAL A 168 -11.25 17.86 -6.77
CA VAL A 168 -9.85 18.15 -7.12
C VAL A 168 -9.72 18.94 -8.43
N PHE A 169 -10.68 18.80 -9.34
CA PHE A 169 -10.68 19.51 -10.63
C PHE A 169 -11.24 20.94 -10.53
N ASN A 170 -11.92 21.26 -9.42
CA ASN A 170 -12.60 22.54 -9.21
C ASN A 170 -11.83 23.51 -8.31
N LYS A 171 -10.66 23.10 -7.79
CA LYS A 171 -9.80 23.93 -6.96
C LYS A 171 -8.60 24.38 -7.78
N ASP A 172 -8.20 25.64 -7.62
CA ASP A 172 -6.84 26.07 -7.96
C ASP A 172 -5.89 25.34 -7.00
N ILE A 173 -5.22 24.30 -7.48
CA ILE A 173 -4.24 23.56 -6.69
C ILE A 173 -2.92 24.33 -6.78
N ASP A 174 -2.52 24.96 -5.68
CA ASP A 174 -1.19 25.55 -5.57
C ASP A 174 -0.15 24.44 -5.70
N ALA A 175 0.76 24.57 -6.68
CA ALA A 175 1.89 23.67 -6.81
C ALA A 175 2.79 23.80 -5.56
N VAL A 176 2.93 22.71 -4.82
CA VAL A 176 3.84 22.63 -3.68
C VAL A 176 5.18 22.10 -4.19
N GLU A 177 6.29 22.79 -3.91
CA GLU A 177 7.63 22.26 -4.20
C GLU A 177 7.85 20.97 -3.42
N CYS A 178 8.19 19.89 -4.12
CA CYS A 178 8.55 18.60 -3.54
C CYS A 178 9.99 18.30 -3.93
N ASP A 179 10.86 18.04 -2.93
CA ASP A 179 12.26 17.67 -3.18
C ASP A 179 12.30 16.32 -3.90
N THR A 180 12.71 16.32 -5.16
CA THR A 180 12.89 15.09 -5.96
C THR A 180 14.32 14.56 -5.90
N GLU A 181 15.15 15.07 -4.98
CA GLU A 181 16.55 14.65 -4.90
C GLU A 181 16.67 13.18 -4.45
N PRO A 182 17.66 12.44 -4.99
CA PRO A 182 17.92 11.07 -4.58
C PRO A 182 18.32 11.01 -3.10
N ILE A 183 17.86 9.97 -2.40
CA ILE A 183 18.32 9.69 -1.03
C ILE A 183 19.80 9.28 -1.12
N VAL A 184 20.71 10.18 -0.74
CA VAL A 184 22.14 9.88 -0.66
C VAL A 184 22.37 9.15 0.66
N ASP A 185 22.55 7.84 0.62
CA ASP A 185 22.92 7.07 1.81
C ASP A 185 24.21 7.66 2.40
N SER A 186 24.11 8.18 3.63
CA SER A 186 25.29 8.49 4.43
C SER A 186 25.91 7.16 4.87
N THR A 187 26.97 6.77 4.16
CA THR A 187 27.81 5.59 4.42
C THR A 187 28.28 5.46 5.86
#